data_AF-A0A1Y3X2C8-F1
#
_entry.id   AF-A0A1Y3X2C8-F1
#
_cell.length_a   1.000
_cell.length_b   1.000
_cell.length_c   1.000
_cell.angle_alpha   90.00
_cell.angle_beta   90.00
_cell.angle_gamma   90.00
#
_symmetry.space_group_name_H-M   'P 1'
#
loop_
_entity.id
_entity.type
_entity.pdbx_description
1 polymer ?
#
loop_
_entity_poly.entity_id
_entity_poly.type
_entity_poly.pdbx_seq_one_letter_code
_entity_poly.pdbx_strand_id
1 'polypeptide(L)'
;MEPVKINHPYLTAIKRSRLSAPARYLLQHDLLKGRILDFGCGLGFDTDELRRQGHDITGYDCYYRPEYPEGEFDTIMCIYVLNVLEPYAQAEVMMDIDHLLAPHGTVYFAVRRDLTKEGFRMHPIYRKYTYQCNVQLPYPSLVYNSGFELYQYQR
;
A
#
# COMPACT_ATOMS: atom_id res chain seq x y z
N MET A 1 13.90 26.99 17.38
CA MET A 1 12.73 26.20 16.94
C MET A 1 13.19 25.39 15.75
N GLU A 2 13.07 24.05 15.76
CA GLU A 2 13.41 23.27 14.56
C GLU A 2 12.45 23.64 13.42
N PRO A 3 12.93 23.70 12.16
CA PRO A 3 12.05 23.93 11.03
C PRO A 3 11.03 22.80 10.89
N VAL A 4 9.79 23.17 10.53
CA VAL A 4 8.71 22.21 10.27
C VAL A 4 9.12 21.25 9.14
N LYS A 5 9.03 19.94 9.40
CA LYS A 5 9.34 18.90 8.42
C LYS A 5 8.04 18.51 7.72
N ILE A 6 7.98 18.75 6.41
CA ILE A 6 6.81 18.40 5.58
C ILE A 6 7.07 17.03 4.95
N ASN A 7 6.13 16.10 5.12
CA ASN A 7 6.22 14.77 4.51
C ASN A 7 5.91 14.80 3.01
N HIS A 8 6.70 14.10 2.21
CA HIS A 8 6.52 13.97 0.76
C HIS A 8 6.45 12.47 0.37
N PRO A 9 5.39 11.74 0.76
CA PRO A 9 5.33 10.29 0.62
C PRO A 9 5.43 9.81 -0.83
N TYR A 10 4.92 10.58 -1.80
CA TYR A 10 5.01 10.27 -3.24
C TYR A 10 6.45 10.11 -3.74
N LEU A 11 7.45 10.71 -3.08
CA LEU A 11 8.86 10.56 -3.43
C LEU A 11 9.45 9.19 -3.03
N THR A 12 8.72 8.41 -2.23
CA THR A 12 9.15 7.06 -1.81
C THR A 12 8.76 5.98 -2.81
N ALA A 13 7.94 6.31 -3.82
CA ALA A 13 7.55 5.37 -4.87
C ALA A 13 8.76 4.94 -5.71
N ILE A 14 8.93 3.63 -5.88
CA ILE A 14 10.07 3.03 -6.58
C ILE A 14 9.60 2.45 -7.91
N LYS A 15 10.36 2.71 -8.97
CA LYS A 15 10.14 2.07 -10.27
C LYS A 15 10.49 0.59 -10.18
N ARG A 16 9.54 -0.28 -10.57
CA ARG A 16 9.70 -1.74 -10.57
C ARG A 16 9.62 -2.28 -12.00
N SER A 17 10.15 -3.47 -12.20
CA SER A 17 10.09 -4.23 -13.46
C SER A 17 9.49 -5.63 -13.29
N ARG A 18 9.02 -5.94 -12.08
CA ARG A 18 8.37 -7.19 -11.68
C ARG A 18 7.41 -6.91 -10.53
N LEU A 19 6.40 -7.76 -10.38
CA LEU A 19 5.45 -7.68 -9.26
C LEU A 19 6.20 -7.54 -7.93
N SER A 20 5.69 -6.70 -7.03
CA SER A 20 6.18 -6.64 -5.65
C SER A 20 6.09 -8.02 -4.98
N ALA A 21 6.90 -8.25 -3.95
CA ALA A 21 6.87 -9.52 -3.25
C ALA A 21 5.48 -9.85 -2.65
N PRO A 22 4.75 -8.88 -2.05
CA PRO A 22 3.39 -9.12 -1.58
C PRO A 22 2.39 -9.38 -2.72
N ALA A 23 2.38 -8.57 -3.78
CA ALA A 23 1.47 -8.79 -4.92
C ALA A 23 1.69 -10.15 -5.57
N ARG A 24 2.95 -10.58 -5.72
CA ARG A 24 3.29 -11.92 -6.22
C ARG A 24 2.79 -13.02 -5.30
N TYR A 25 2.92 -12.86 -3.98
CA TYR A 25 2.40 -13.84 -3.01
C TYR A 25 0.88 -13.99 -3.15
N LEU A 26 0.15 -12.87 -3.19
CA LEU A 26 -1.31 -12.87 -3.34
C LEU A 26 -1.74 -13.56 -4.63
N LEU A 27 -1.06 -13.28 -5.74
CA LEU A 27 -1.30 -13.93 -7.03
C LEU A 27 -1.04 -15.44 -6.97
N GLN A 28 0.10 -15.87 -6.40
CA GLN A 28 0.49 -17.28 -6.34
C GLN A 28 -0.42 -18.14 -5.45
N HIS A 29 -1.07 -17.52 -4.46
CA HIS A 29 -2.00 -18.20 -3.55
C HIS A 29 -3.46 -17.98 -3.94
N ASP A 30 -3.72 -17.45 -5.13
CA ASP A 30 -5.06 -17.25 -5.67
C ASP A 30 -5.96 -16.39 -4.74
N LEU A 31 -5.35 -15.39 -4.10
CA LEU A 31 -6.02 -14.49 -3.14
C LEU A 31 -6.59 -13.22 -3.78
N LEU A 32 -6.31 -12.98 -5.07
CA LEU A 32 -6.81 -11.84 -5.82
C LEU A 32 -8.16 -12.19 -6.46
N LYS A 33 -9.25 -11.86 -5.79
CA LYS A 33 -10.61 -12.27 -6.18
C LYS A 33 -11.49 -11.08 -6.57
N GLY A 34 -12.37 -11.31 -7.55
CA GLY A 34 -13.38 -10.34 -7.97
C GLY A 34 -12.78 -9.04 -8.50
N ARG A 35 -13.44 -7.93 -8.20
CA ARG A 35 -12.97 -6.57 -8.51
C ARG A 35 -11.92 -6.14 -7.50
N ILE A 36 -10.73 -5.80 -8.00
CA ILE A 36 -9.54 -5.56 -7.18
C ILE A 36 -9.17 -4.08 -7.19
N LEU A 37 -8.77 -3.55 -6.03
CA LEU A 37 -8.15 -2.24 -5.89
C LEU A 37 -6.70 -2.37 -5.39
N ASP A 38 -5.77 -1.77 -6.12
CA ASP A 38 -4.40 -1.48 -5.66
C ASP A 38 -4.38 -0.06 -5.07
N PHE A 39 -4.62 0.05 -3.77
CA PHE A 39 -4.71 1.32 -3.04
C PHE A 39 -3.31 1.82 -2.70
N GLY A 40 -2.98 3.03 -3.14
CA GLY A 40 -1.62 3.60 -3.03
C GLY A 40 -0.63 2.92 -3.96
N CYS A 41 -1.05 2.64 -5.20
CA CYS A 41 -0.28 1.90 -6.20
C CYS A 41 1.04 2.59 -6.64
N GLY A 42 1.25 3.87 -6.29
CA GLY A 42 2.40 4.65 -6.70
C GLY A 42 2.50 4.74 -8.22
N LEU A 43 3.63 4.30 -8.76
CA LEU A 43 3.85 4.25 -10.21
C LEU A 43 2.98 3.18 -10.92
N GLY A 44 2.31 2.29 -10.17
CA GLY A 44 1.26 1.40 -10.66
C GLY A 44 1.72 0.15 -11.39
N PHE A 45 2.98 -0.28 -11.20
CA PHE A 45 3.49 -1.49 -11.87
C PHE A 45 2.69 -2.76 -11.50
N ASP A 46 2.35 -2.95 -10.22
CA ASP A 46 1.59 -4.13 -9.78
C ASP A 46 0.19 -4.13 -10.41
N THR A 47 -0.51 -2.99 -10.34
CA THR A 47 -1.78 -2.76 -11.05
C THR A 47 -1.69 -3.13 -12.53
N ASP A 48 -0.73 -2.57 -13.27
CA ASP A 48 -0.67 -2.70 -14.72
C ASP A 48 -0.31 -4.12 -15.16
N GLU A 49 0.60 -4.78 -14.44
CA GLU A 49 1.00 -6.15 -14.72
C GLU A 49 -0.12 -7.15 -14.39
N LEU A 50 -0.84 -6.97 -13.28
CA LEU A 50 -2.00 -7.81 -12.95
C LEU A 50 -3.14 -7.61 -13.96
N ARG A 51 -3.39 -6.37 -14.39
CA ARG A 51 -4.37 -6.09 -15.46
C ARG A 51 -3.99 -6.79 -16.77
N ARG A 52 -2.71 -6.76 -17.15
CA ARG A 52 -2.18 -7.45 -18.34
C ARG A 52 -2.38 -8.97 -18.26
N GLN A 53 -2.41 -9.54 -17.06
CA GLN A 53 -2.69 -10.95 -16.81
C GLN A 53 -4.19 -11.28 -16.79
N GLY A 54 -5.08 -10.30 -16.96
CA GLY A 54 -6.53 -10.49 -17.07
C GLY A 54 -7.31 -10.29 -15.77
N HIS A 55 -6.68 -9.76 -14.71
CA HIS A 55 -7.39 -9.41 -13.49
C HIS A 55 -8.21 -8.13 -13.67
N ASP A 56 -9.43 -8.11 -13.10
CA ASP A 56 -10.23 -6.89 -12.95
C ASP A 56 -9.64 -6.03 -11.82
N ILE A 57 -8.64 -5.23 -12.14
CA ILE A 57 -7.89 -4.42 -11.16
C ILE A 57 -7.88 -2.95 -11.55
N THR A 58 -8.14 -2.10 -10.56
CA THR A 58 -8.00 -0.65 -10.61
C THR A 58 -6.86 -0.24 -9.67
N GLY A 59 -6.07 0.78 -10.05
CA GLY A 59 -4.99 1.29 -9.20
C GLY A 59 -5.25 2.75 -8.88
N TYR A 60 -5.15 3.10 -7.61
CA TYR A 60 -5.34 4.45 -7.10
C TYR A 60 -4.08 4.91 -6.38
N ASP A 61 -3.67 6.16 -6.61
CA ASP A 61 -2.61 6.82 -5.85
C ASP A 61 -2.87 8.33 -5.87
N CYS A 62 -2.95 8.96 -4.69
CA CYS A 62 -3.34 10.36 -4.58
C CYS A 62 -2.40 11.34 -5.33
N TYR A 63 -1.21 10.91 -5.73
CA TYR A 63 -0.28 11.71 -6.51
C TYR A 63 -0.15 11.23 -7.97
N TYR A 64 0.11 9.95 -8.18
CA TYR A 64 0.44 9.40 -9.51
C TYR A 64 -0.78 8.95 -10.31
N ARG A 65 -1.88 8.59 -9.64
CA ARG A 65 -3.16 8.16 -10.24
C ARG A 65 -4.31 8.76 -9.44
N PRO A 66 -4.50 10.10 -9.50
CA PRO A 66 -5.33 10.84 -8.54
C PRO A 66 -6.84 10.70 -8.78
N GLU A 67 -7.25 9.96 -9.79
CA GLU A 67 -8.66 9.62 -10.01
C GLU A 67 -9.12 8.64 -8.95
N TYR A 68 -9.96 9.11 -8.03
CA TYR A 68 -10.47 8.30 -6.93
C TYR A 68 -11.36 7.18 -7.48
N PRO A 69 -11.21 5.92 -7.02
CA PRO A 69 -11.96 4.80 -7.57
C PRO A 69 -13.43 4.88 -7.20
N GLU A 70 -14.30 4.47 -8.12
CA GLU A 70 -15.74 4.42 -7.90
C GLU A 70 -16.22 3.00 -7.55
N GLY A 71 -17.22 2.93 -6.65
CA GLY A 71 -17.86 1.69 -6.22
C GLY A 71 -17.02 0.86 -5.25
N GLU A 72 -17.51 -0.33 -4.94
CA GLU A 72 -16.89 -1.23 -3.97
C GLU A 72 -15.99 -2.28 -4.66
N PHE A 73 -15.08 -2.88 -3.89
CA PHE A 73 -14.09 -3.85 -4.33
C PHE A 73 -14.12 -5.11 -3.46
N ASP A 74 -14.06 -6.28 -4.09
CA ASP A 74 -14.02 -7.58 -3.42
C ASP A 74 -12.66 -7.83 -2.76
N THR A 75 -11.59 -7.34 -3.39
CA THR A 75 -10.22 -7.41 -2.87
C THR A 75 -9.56 -6.04 -2.90
N ILE A 76 -8.99 -5.60 -1.79
CA ILE A 76 -8.12 -4.41 -1.75
C ILE A 76 -6.72 -4.83 -1.33
N MET A 77 -5.70 -4.40 -2.06
CA MET A 77 -4.31 -4.48 -1.62
C MET A 77 -3.81 -3.09 -1.24
N CYS A 78 -3.19 -2.99 -0.07
CA CYS A 78 -2.57 -1.79 0.46
C CYS A 78 -1.09 -2.12 0.77
N ILE A 79 -0.24 -1.95 -0.24
CA ILE A 79 1.13 -2.46 -0.23
C ILE A 79 2.12 -1.34 0.10
N TYR A 80 2.70 -1.40 1.31
CA TYR A 80 3.71 -0.47 1.83
C TYR A 80 3.27 0.99 1.99
N VAL A 81 1.99 1.30 1.79
CA VAL A 81 1.41 2.65 1.89
C VAL A 81 1.53 3.19 3.31
N LEU A 82 1.08 2.39 4.30
CA LEU A 82 1.06 2.83 5.71
C LEU A 82 2.47 3.15 6.23
N ASN A 83 3.51 2.50 5.70
CA ASN A 83 4.89 2.70 6.14
C ASN A 83 5.44 4.11 5.86
N VAL A 84 4.80 4.90 4.99
CA VAL A 84 5.30 6.23 4.58
C VAL A 84 4.37 7.38 5.02
N LEU A 85 3.33 7.04 5.79
CA LEU A 85 2.32 7.97 6.30
C LEU A 85 2.50 8.20 7.79
N GLU A 86 2.21 9.42 8.23
CA GLU A 86 2.10 9.76 9.65
C GLU A 86 0.79 9.17 10.23
N PRO A 87 0.69 8.95 11.56
CA PRO A 87 -0.43 8.21 12.16
C PRO A 87 -1.83 8.71 11.79
N TYR A 88 -2.01 10.03 11.66
CA TYR A 88 -3.29 10.61 11.25
C TYR A 88 -3.67 10.20 9.81
N ALA A 89 -2.73 10.32 8.87
CA ALA A 89 -2.95 9.93 7.48
C ALA A 89 -3.09 8.40 7.32
N GLN A 90 -2.46 7.60 8.20
CA GLN A 90 -2.72 6.16 8.25
C GLN A 90 -4.19 5.88 8.59
N ALA A 91 -4.75 6.58 9.58
CA ALA A 91 -6.15 6.41 9.95
C ALA A 91 -7.11 6.79 8.81
N GLU A 92 -6.84 7.89 8.09
CA GLU A 92 -7.62 8.27 6.91
C GLU A 92 -7.60 7.18 5.83
N VAL A 93 -6.41 6.65 5.49
CA VAL A 93 -6.28 5.53 4.53
C VAL A 93 -7.05 4.29 4.98
N MET A 94 -7.02 3.96 6.27
CA MET A 94 -7.79 2.82 6.80
C MET A 94 -9.30 3.02 6.65
N MET A 95 -9.80 4.25 6.85
CA MET A 95 -11.21 4.60 6.65
C MET A 95 -11.62 4.57 5.18
N ASP A 96 -10.78 5.12 4.29
CA ASP A 96 -11.02 5.11 2.84
C ASP A 96 -11.11 3.67 2.31
N ILE A 97 -10.20 2.81 2.77
CA ILE A 97 -10.19 1.39 2.42
C ILE A 97 -11.47 0.69 2.90
N ASP A 98 -11.91 0.92 4.14
CA ASP A 98 -13.16 0.34 4.66
C ASP A 98 -14.39 0.78 3.86
N HIS A 99 -14.42 2.06 3.45
CA HIS A 99 -15.51 2.60 2.63
C HIS A 99 -15.57 1.99 1.22
N LEU A 100 -14.41 1.67 0.64
CA LEU A 100 -14.30 1.07 -0.69
C LEU A 100 -14.44 -0.45 -0.70
N LEU A 101 -14.46 -1.09 0.47
CA LEU A 101 -14.48 -2.55 0.58
C LEU A 101 -15.91 -3.07 0.51
N ALA A 102 -16.18 -3.99 -0.42
CA ALA A 102 -17.48 -4.63 -0.53
C ALA A 102 -17.84 -5.43 0.74
N PRO A 103 -19.14 -5.69 1.01
CA PRO A 103 -19.54 -6.66 2.03
C PRO A 103 -18.83 -8.01 1.82
N HIS A 104 -18.25 -8.57 2.89
CA HIS A 104 -17.42 -9.79 2.85
C HIS A 104 -16.12 -9.69 2.04
N GLY A 105 -15.77 -8.49 1.55
CA GLY A 105 -14.52 -8.20 0.87
C GLY A 105 -13.31 -8.36 1.79
N THR A 106 -12.14 -8.60 1.18
CA THR A 106 -10.89 -8.83 1.89
C THR A 106 -9.86 -7.76 1.57
N VAL A 107 -9.17 -7.26 2.59
CA VAL A 107 -8.03 -6.36 2.46
C VAL A 107 -6.74 -7.07 2.83
N TYR A 108 -5.72 -6.87 2.01
CA TYR A 108 -4.36 -7.30 2.28
C TYR A 108 -3.44 -6.11 2.51
N PHE A 109 -2.95 -5.97 3.74
CA PHE A 109 -2.00 -4.93 4.10
C PHE A 109 -0.59 -5.51 4.13
N ALA A 110 0.28 -5.04 3.24
CA ALA A 110 1.69 -5.41 3.30
C ALA A 110 2.51 -4.30 3.95
N VAL A 111 3.23 -4.61 5.03
CA VAL A 111 4.04 -3.63 5.77
C VAL A 111 5.49 -4.06 5.81
N ARG A 112 6.41 -3.09 5.85
CA ARG A 112 7.85 -3.35 5.92
C ARG A 112 8.27 -3.94 7.27
N ARG A 113 9.25 -4.84 7.22
CA ARG A 113 9.95 -5.44 8.38
C ARG A 113 11.46 -5.21 8.37
N ASP A 114 11.96 -4.52 7.35
CA ASP A 114 13.37 -4.19 7.13
C ASP A 114 13.72 -2.74 7.53
N LEU A 115 12.79 -1.99 8.11
CA LEU A 115 13.02 -0.61 8.55
C LEU A 115 13.72 -0.57 9.92
N THR A 116 14.95 -0.08 9.96
CA THR A 116 15.77 0.00 11.18
C THR A 116 15.65 1.33 11.93
N LYS A 117 15.15 2.39 11.29
CA LYS A 117 14.98 3.73 11.88
C LYS A 117 13.67 4.35 11.40
N GLU A 118 12.88 4.84 12.34
CA GLU A 118 11.61 5.51 12.09
C GLU A 118 11.76 7.04 12.11
N GLY A 119 10.74 7.73 11.61
CA GLY A 119 10.63 9.18 11.61
C GLY A 119 11.02 9.84 10.30
N PHE A 120 11.20 11.16 10.36
CA PHE A 120 11.58 11.95 9.20
C PHE A 120 13.02 11.69 8.78
N ARG A 121 13.21 11.49 7.47
CA ARG A 121 14.52 11.35 6.84
C ARG A 121 14.58 12.17 5.56
N MET A 122 15.77 12.68 5.26
CA MET A 122 16.03 13.42 4.03
C MET A 122 16.11 12.45 2.85
N HIS A 123 15.29 12.64 1.83
CA HIS A 123 15.38 11.88 0.59
C HIS A 123 16.68 12.23 -0.16
N PRO A 124 17.52 11.25 -0.55
CA PRO A 124 18.88 11.51 -1.03
C PRO A 124 18.90 12.30 -2.35
N ILE A 125 17.96 12.02 -3.25
CA ILE A 125 17.88 12.66 -4.59
C ILE A 125 17.22 14.03 -4.49
N TYR A 126 15.96 14.08 -4.04
CA TYR A 126 15.15 15.30 -4.06
C TYR A 126 15.44 16.31 -2.95
N ARG A 127 16.24 15.95 -1.93
CA ARG A 127 16.54 16.80 -0.77
C ARG A 127 15.27 17.33 -0.07
N LYS A 128 14.22 16.50 -0.04
CA LYS A 128 12.95 16.75 0.67
C LYS A 128 12.78 15.72 1.78
N TYR A 129 12.04 16.08 2.83
CA TYR A 129 11.74 15.15 3.93
C TYR A 129 10.66 14.14 3.54
N THR A 130 10.87 12.89 3.94
CA THR A 130 9.88 11.81 3.91
C THR A 130 9.78 11.19 5.29
N TYR A 131 8.59 10.80 5.71
CA TYR A 131 8.36 10.04 6.93
C TYR A 131 8.38 8.54 6.63
N GLN A 132 8.96 7.73 7.52
CA GLN A 132 8.85 6.28 7.46
C GLN A 132 8.66 5.70 8.86
N CYS A 133 7.82 4.68 9.00
CA CYS A 133 7.63 3.97 10.26
C CYS A 133 7.40 2.46 10.05
N ASN A 134 7.62 1.70 11.11
CA ASN A 134 7.10 0.36 11.25
C ASN A 134 5.59 0.43 11.50
N VAL A 135 4.89 -0.58 11.03
CA VAL A 135 3.44 -0.69 11.19
C VAL A 135 3.15 -2.08 11.75
N GLN A 136 2.29 -2.13 12.76
CA GLN A 136 1.76 -3.37 13.33
C GLN A 136 0.24 -3.24 13.34
N LEU A 137 -0.42 -4.23 12.75
CA LEU A 137 -1.88 -4.25 12.65
C LEU A 137 -2.43 -5.40 13.49
N PRO A 138 -3.60 -5.26 14.12
CA PRO A 138 -4.22 -6.30 14.95
C PRO A 138 -4.95 -7.36 14.11
N TYR A 139 -4.40 -7.70 12.95
CA TYR A 139 -5.00 -8.61 11.99
C TYR A 139 -4.18 -9.90 11.86
N PRO A 140 -4.80 -11.01 11.41
CA PRO A 140 -4.06 -12.23 11.09
C PRO A 140 -2.92 -12.00 10.10
N SER A 141 -1.74 -12.53 10.44
CA SER A 141 -0.55 -12.51 9.61
C SER A 141 -0.52 -13.75 8.71
N LEU A 142 -0.53 -13.55 7.40
CA LEU A 142 -0.42 -14.64 6.41
C LEU A 142 1.03 -15.00 6.11
N VAL A 143 1.90 -13.99 6.10
CA VAL A 143 3.32 -14.13 5.80
C VAL A 143 4.09 -13.19 6.71
N TYR A 144 5.15 -13.72 7.33
CA TYR A 144 6.11 -12.94 8.07
C TYR A 144 7.52 -13.32 7.64
N ASN A 145 8.31 -12.36 7.15
CA ASN A 145 9.73 -12.55 6.85
C ASN A 145 10.53 -11.27 7.13
N SER A 146 11.83 -11.33 6.88
CA SER A 146 12.75 -10.20 7.13
C SER A 146 12.47 -8.96 6.28
N GLY A 147 11.76 -9.09 5.16
CA GLY A 147 11.40 -7.99 4.28
C GLY A 147 10.04 -7.37 4.60
N PHE A 148 9.01 -8.21 4.75
CA PHE A 148 7.64 -7.74 4.96
C PHE A 148 6.79 -8.69 5.79
N GLU A 149 5.71 -8.15 6.31
CA GLU A 149 4.59 -8.89 6.85
C GLU A 149 3.32 -8.56 6.06
N LEU A 150 2.52 -9.59 5.78
CA LEU A 150 1.25 -9.48 5.05
C LEU A 150 0.10 -9.83 5.99
N TYR A 151 -0.70 -8.82 6.30
CA TYR A 151 -1.90 -8.96 7.11
C TYR A 151 -3.14 -9.13 6.24
N GLN A 152 -4.13 -9.85 6.76
CA GLN A 152 -5.45 -10.02 6.14
C GLN A 152 -6.55 -9.47 7.06
N TYR A 153 -7.42 -8.63 6.54
CA TYR A 153 -8.67 -8.21 7.17
C TYR A 153 -9.86 -8.56 6.27
N GLN A 154 -10.96 -9.01 6.85
CA GLN A 154 -12.20 -9.29 6.12
C GLN A 154 -13.36 -8.55 6.82
N ARG A 155 -14.21 -7.91 6.01
CA ARG A 155 -15.39 -7.16 6.47
C ARG A 155 -16.55 -8.05 6.88
#